data_AF-A0ABD1V2U7-F1
#
_entry.id   AF-A0ABD1V2U7-F1
#
_cell.length_a   1.000
_cell.length_b   1.000
_cell.length_c   1.000
_cell.angle_alpha   90.00
_cell.angle_beta   90.00
_cell.angle_gamma   90.00
#
_symmetry.space_group_name_H-M   'P 1'
#
loop_
_entity.id
_entity.type
_entity.pdbx_description
1 polymer ?
#
loop_
_entity_poly.entity_id
_entity_poly.type
_entity_poly.pdbx_seq_one_letter_code
_entity_poly.pdbx_strand_id
1 'polypeptide(L)'
;MLSSSQMLRRFCCFTAVNSSPSTTATTTASSLNLTSRKKRLVFLGSPQVSASVLDALFNASSAPDSLFEVAAIVTQPPSERNRGRKVLPSPVAQHAMDKGFPSDLILTPVKAGEEAFLCQFKALEPELCITAAYGNILPTKFLKIPSLGTVNIHPSLLPLYRGAAPVQRALQDGVTETGVSLAYTVRQLDAGPVIACEKVEIDDQIKAPDLLELLFARGSKLLIHELPSILEGSARAKAQVQDESKATLAPKITQEESWLSFDQEAIVLHNKVRAFAGWPGTRAKVSVQDPRSGQHNIIELKIITTRVYGSNKIQGGEADDVSFTQGSLVFPCGGEHGTGGIGNPASGGGANLVPTWPSSIELVAKSEGHTPDSFEPIEKEYDSDSSNSDNVITHERFFTGVEPMQGVEISTPKVETVDLPTSSRNPIGDGKRPIGDNNPRHLLKEENDCGSYFNPKRTSPNTAVLDLDCVLRP
;
A
#
# COMPACT_ATOMS: atom_id res chain seq x y z
N MET A 1 -63.90 -13.25 -9.24
CA MET A 1 -63.98 -13.75 -10.64
C MET A 1 -62.76 -13.23 -11.39
N LEU A 2 -62.07 -14.14 -12.07
CA LEU A 2 -60.82 -13.92 -12.81
C LEU A 2 -61.01 -13.00 -14.03
N SER A 3 -59.94 -12.30 -14.43
CA SER A 3 -59.31 -12.39 -15.78
C SER A 3 -58.29 -11.24 -15.91
N SER A 4 -56.98 -11.46 -15.81
CA SER A 4 -56.09 -11.96 -16.88
C SER A 4 -56.27 -11.24 -18.22
N SER A 5 -55.25 -10.47 -18.64
CA SER A 5 -55.00 -10.18 -20.05
C SER A 5 -53.50 -10.18 -20.28
N GLN A 6 -53.04 -11.32 -20.80
CA GLN A 6 -51.71 -11.52 -21.37
C GLN A 6 -51.68 -11.03 -22.83
N MET A 7 -50.51 -10.50 -23.20
CA MET A 7 -49.80 -10.55 -24.49
C MET A 7 -50.55 -10.88 -25.80
N LEU A 8 -50.16 -10.16 -26.87
CA LEU A 8 -49.62 -10.78 -28.09
C LEU A 8 -48.78 -9.79 -28.93
N ARG A 9 -47.52 -10.18 -29.17
CA ARG A 9 -46.56 -9.53 -30.08
C ARG A 9 -46.93 -9.87 -31.53
N ARG A 10 -46.87 -8.87 -32.42
CA ARG A 10 -46.96 -9.05 -33.88
C ARG A 10 -45.75 -9.84 -34.41
N PHE A 11 -46.00 -10.99 -35.01
CA PHE A 11 -45.10 -11.66 -35.95
C PHE A 11 -45.31 -11.05 -37.35
N CYS A 12 -44.23 -10.70 -38.04
CA CYS A 12 -44.26 -10.41 -39.47
C CYS A 12 -43.49 -11.52 -40.20
N CYS A 13 -44.23 -12.30 -41.00
CA CYS A 13 -43.68 -13.22 -41.98
C CYS A 13 -43.33 -12.45 -43.26
N PHE A 14 -42.18 -12.74 -43.85
CA PHE A 14 -41.91 -12.45 -45.26
C PHE A 14 -41.65 -13.77 -45.99
N THR A 15 -42.49 -14.08 -46.97
CA THR A 15 -42.26 -15.11 -47.99
C THR A 15 -42.25 -14.46 -49.36
N ALA A 16 -41.22 -14.77 -50.16
CA ALA A 16 -41.19 -14.75 -51.63
C ALA A 16 -39.75 -14.98 -52.09
N VAL A 17 -39.38 -15.69 -53.16
CA VAL A 17 -39.95 -16.64 -54.12
C VAL A 17 -38.70 -17.25 -54.77
N ASN A 18 -38.68 -18.56 -55.02
CA ASN A 18 -37.59 -19.23 -55.75
C ASN A 18 -37.63 -18.90 -57.24
N SER A 19 -36.48 -18.56 -57.82
CA SER A 19 -36.20 -18.82 -59.24
C SER A 19 -34.68 -18.96 -59.45
N SER A 20 -34.27 -20.07 -60.05
CA SER A 20 -32.91 -20.30 -60.59
C SER A 20 -32.95 -20.10 -62.11
N PRO A 21 -31.83 -19.70 -62.75
CA PRO A 21 -30.96 -20.73 -63.32
C PRO A 21 -29.44 -20.43 -63.29
N SER A 22 -28.69 -21.54 -63.16
CA SER A 22 -27.37 -21.90 -63.73
C SER A 22 -26.27 -20.85 -64.03
N THR A 23 -25.17 -21.00 -63.27
CA THR A 23 -23.75 -21.15 -63.69
C THR A 23 -23.06 -20.03 -64.49
N THR A 24 -22.15 -19.30 -63.84
CA THR A 24 -20.69 -19.42 -64.02
C THR A 24 -19.97 -18.49 -63.04
N ALA A 25 -19.00 -19.05 -62.32
CA ALA A 25 -18.26 -18.38 -61.25
C ALA A 25 -17.25 -17.39 -61.81
N THR A 26 -17.35 -16.12 -61.43
CA THR A 26 -16.24 -15.17 -61.28
C THR A 26 -16.74 -14.03 -60.40
N THR A 27 -16.46 -14.08 -59.10
CA THR A 27 -16.68 -12.94 -58.21
C THR A 27 -15.58 -12.90 -57.16
N THR A 28 -14.63 -12.01 -57.44
CA THR A 28 -14.09 -11.02 -56.49
C THR A 28 -14.37 -11.30 -55.02
N ALA A 29 -13.29 -11.48 -54.26
CA ALA A 29 -13.29 -11.49 -52.80
C ALA A 29 -14.05 -10.28 -52.27
N SER A 30 -15.29 -10.50 -51.85
CA SER A 30 -16.05 -9.53 -51.08
C SER A 30 -15.39 -9.45 -49.70
N SER A 31 -14.74 -8.32 -49.43
CA SER A 31 -14.30 -7.93 -48.10
C SER A 31 -15.46 -8.09 -47.12
N LEU A 32 -15.41 -9.16 -46.32
CA LEU A 32 -16.31 -9.34 -45.19
C LEU A 32 -16.03 -8.19 -44.23
N ASN A 33 -17.00 -7.28 -44.12
CA ASN A 33 -17.13 -6.35 -43.01
C ASN A 33 -17.35 -7.19 -41.73
N LEU A 34 -16.26 -7.72 -41.18
CA LEU A 34 -16.25 -8.26 -39.84
C LEU A 34 -16.24 -7.04 -38.92
N THR A 35 -17.43 -6.55 -38.54
CA THR A 35 -17.53 -5.70 -37.35
C THR A 35 -17.08 -6.55 -36.17
N SER A 36 -15.77 -6.57 -35.91
CA SER A 36 -15.17 -7.29 -34.81
C SER A 36 -15.86 -6.85 -33.54
N ARG A 37 -16.57 -7.78 -32.87
CA ARG A 37 -17.18 -7.50 -31.56
C ARG A 37 -16.08 -7.02 -30.61
N LYS A 38 -16.35 -5.95 -29.86
CA LYS A 38 -15.48 -5.48 -28.78
C LYS A 38 -15.16 -6.63 -27.81
N LYS A 39 -13.88 -6.79 -27.50
CA LYS A 39 -13.38 -7.76 -26.52
C LYS A 39 -13.89 -7.44 -25.12
N ARG A 40 -14.29 -8.47 -24.37
CA ARG A 40 -14.84 -8.30 -23.02
C ARG A 40 -13.71 -8.21 -21.99
N LEU A 41 -13.42 -7.00 -21.52
CA LEU A 41 -12.42 -6.74 -20.49
C LEU A 41 -13.09 -6.65 -19.11
N VAL A 42 -12.55 -7.35 -18.11
CA VAL A 42 -12.95 -7.17 -16.71
C VAL A 42 -11.82 -6.52 -15.93
N PHE A 43 -12.14 -5.42 -15.24
CA PHE A 43 -11.19 -4.71 -14.38
C PHE A 43 -11.26 -5.22 -12.94
N LEU A 44 -10.11 -5.40 -12.31
CA LEU A 44 -9.98 -5.84 -10.92
C LEU A 44 -9.10 -4.86 -10.14
N GLY A 45 -9.65 -4.21 -9.12
CA GLY A 45 -8.92 -3.24 -8.32
C GLY A 45 -9.76 -2.73 -7.17
N SER A 46 -9.16 -2.03 -6.22
CA SER A 46 -9.88 -1.58 -5.01
C SER A 46 -9.47 -0.21 -4.47
N PRO A 47 -8.18 0.12 -4.27
CA PRO A 47 -7.79 1.42 -3.74
C PRO A 47 -7.97 2.57 -4.75
N GLN A 48 -7.76 3.80 -4.28
CA GLN A 48 -7.92 5.02 -5.10
C GLN A 48 -7.07 5.01 -6.37
N VAL A 49 -5.81 4.55 -6.29
CA VAL A 49 -4.92 4.45 -7.46
C VAL A 49 -5.48 3.53 -8.55
N SER A 50 -6.23 2.49 -8.18
CA SER A 50 -6.91 1.60 -9.13
C SER A 50 -8.11 2.29 -9.80
N ALA A 51 -8.77 3.23 -9.13
CA ALA A 51 -9.86 3.99 -9.74
C ALA A 51 -9.36 4.86 -10.89
N SER A 52 -8.16 5.46 -10.77
CA SER A 52 -7.52 6.18 -11.87
C SER A 52 -7.20 5.29 -13.07
N VAL A 53 -6.79 4.03 -12.85
CA VAL A 53 -6.60 3.05 -13.93
C VAL A 53 -7.93 2.71 -14.61
N LEU A 54 -9.00 2.54 -13.83
CA LEU A 54 -10.33 2.29 -14.36
C LEU A 54 -10.83 3.44 -15.23
N ASP A 55 -10.60 4.69 -14.83
CA ASP A 55 -10.98 5.86 -15.62
C ASP A 55 -10.28 5.85 -17.00
N ALA A 56 -8.98 5.54 -17.04
CA ALA A 56 -8.25 5.40 -18.29
C ALA A 56 -8.83 4.29 -19.19
N LEU A 57 -9.24 3.16 -18.61
CA LEU A 57 -9.90 2.08 -19.34
C LEU A 57 -11.27 2.49 -19.87
N PHE A 58 -12.08 3.22 -19.09
CA PHE A 58 -13.34 3.76 -19.56
C PHE A 58 -13.16 4.72 -20.73
N ASN A 59 -12.21 5.66 -20.60
CA ASN A 59 -11.86 6.61 -21.66
C ASN A 59 -11.43 5.89 -22.94
N ALA A 60 -10.52 4.92 -22.83
CA ALA A 60 -10.06 4.14 -23.98
C ALA A 60 -11.19 3.28 -24.58
N SER A 61 -12.06 2.67 -23.76
CA SER A 61 -13.14 1.81 -24.25
C SER A 61 -14.24 2.57 -25.01
N SER A 62 -14.39 3.86 -24.71
CA SER A 62 -15.39 4.76 -25.31
C SER A 62 -14.97 5.28 -26.68
N ALA A 63 -13.70 5.10 -27.08
CA ALA A 63 -13.23 5.51 -28.40
C ALA A 63 -14.00 4.74 -29.51
N PRO A 64 -14.31 5.39 -30.66
CA PRO A 64 -15.05 4.76 -31.76
C PRO A 64 -14.38 3.51 -32.33
N ASP A 65 -13.05 3.49 -32.35
CA ASP A 65 -12.18 2.42 -32.83
C ASP A 65 -11.72 1.46 -31.72
N SER A 66 -12.26 1.60 -30.50
CA SER A 66 -11.89 0.73 -29.39
C SER A 66 -12.16 -0.74 -29.72
N LEU A 67 -11.16 -1.57 -29.44
CA LEU A 67 -11.21 -3.02 -29.60
C LEU A 67 -11.85 -3.75 -28.41
N PHE A 68 -12.20 -3.03 -27.33
CA PHE A 68 -12.70 -3.64 -26.10
C PHE A 68 -13.79 -2.80 -25.43
N GLU A 69 -14.53 -3.46 -24.54
CA GLU A 69 -15.48 -2.87 -23.61
C GLU A 69 -15.15 -3.30 -22.17
N VAL A 70 -15.40 -2.42 -21.20
CA VAL A 70 -15.32 -2.80 -19.78
C VAL A 70 -16.62 -3.53 -19.43
N ALA A 71 -16.57 -4.86 -19.44
CA ALA A 71 -17.75 -5.72 -19.28
C ALA A 71 -18.19 -5.89 -17.83
N ALA A 72 -17.26 -5.79 -16.87
CA ALA A 72 -17.53 -5.80 -15.44
C ALA A 72 -16.35 -5.25 -14.65
N ILE A 73 -16.59 -4.98 -13.37
CA ILE A 73 -15.59 -4.58 -12.39
C ILE A 73 -15.64 -5.56 -11.23
N VAL A 74 -14.49 -6.02 -10.75
CA VAL A 74 -14.37 -6.81 -9.53
C VAL A 74 -13.57 -6.03 -8.50
N THR A 75 -14.13 -5.83 -7.33
CA THR A 75 -13.49 -5.09 -6.25
C THR A 75 -13.77 -5.71 -4.89
N GLN A 76 -13.11 -5.22 -3.85
CA GLN A 76 -13.37 -5.65 -2.48
C GLN A 76 -14.78 -5.25 -2.02
N PRO A 77 -15.43 -6.06 -1.18
CA PRO A 77 -16.69 -5.70 -0.54
C PRO A 77 -16.64 -4.36 0.18
N PRO A 78 -17.79 -3.70 0.37
CA PRO A 78 -17.88 -2.56 1.26
C PRO A 78 -17.29 -2.89 2.64
N SER A 79 -16.49 -1.98 3.17
CA SER A 79 -15.79 -2.17 4.44
C SER A 79 -15.88 -0.90 5.27
N GLU A 80 -15.72 -1.04 6.59
CA GLU A 80 -15.61 0.13 7.48
C GLU A 80 -14.37 0.95 7.11
N ARG A 81 -14.55 2.25 6.90
CA ARG A 81 -13.46 3.19 6.62
C ARG A 81 -13.66 4.52 7.34
N ASN A 82 -12.57 5.28 7.46
CA ASN A 82 -12.49 6.59 8.11
C ASN A 82 -12.78 6.54 9.63
N ARG A 83 -12.49 7.66 10.30
CA ARG A 83 -12.91 7.87 11.70
C ARG A 83 -14.45 7.87 11.74
N GLY A 84 -15.04 6.99 12.56
CA GLY A 84 -16.49 6.77 12.62
C GLY A 84 -17.01 5.47 11.97
N ARG A 85 -16.13 4.63 11.41
CA ARG A 85 -16.42 3.24 10.97
C ARG A 85 -17.63 3.10 10.03
N LYS A 86 -17.89 4.09 9.18
CA LYS A 86 -18.96 3.99 8.18
C LYS A 86 -18.60 2.90 7.16
N VAL A 87 -19.54 2.00 6.88
CA VAL A 87 -19.39 1.00 5.82
C VAL A 87 -19.50 1.72 4.48
N LEU A 88 -18.40 1.76 3.74
CA LEU A 88 -18.31 2.45 2.46
C LEU A 88 -17.90 1.47 1.35
N PRO A 89 -18.38 1.65 0.12
CA PRO A 89 -17.88 0.92 -1.03
C PRO A 89 -16.37 1.14 -1.22
N SER A 90 -15.70 0.26 -1.94
CA SER A 90 -14.32 0.51 -2.39
C SER A 90 -14.22 1.79 -3.24
N PRO A 91 -13.09 2.52 -3.23
CA PRO A 91 -12.85 3.63 -4.17
C PRO A 91 -13.21 3.28 -5.62
N VAL A 92 -12.83 2.09 -6.08
CA VAL A 92 -13.17 1.61 -7.43
C VAL A 92 -14.68 1.45 -7.63
N ALA A 93 -15.40 0.84 -6.68
CA ALA A 93 -16.86 0.71 -6.79
C ALA A 93 -17.54 2.08 -6.78
N GLN A 94 -17.13 2.97 -5.87
CA GLN A 94 -17.68 4.32 -5.80
C GLN A 94 -17.47 5.08 -7.11
N HIS A 95 -16.23 5.09 -7.61
CA HIS A 95 -15.89 5.75 -8.87
C HIS A 95 -16.69 5.20 -10.06
N ALA A 96 -16.87 3.88 -10.14
CA ALA A 96 -17.69 3.26 -11.18
C ALA A 96 -19.15 3.70 -11.12
N MET A 97 -19.75 3.73 -9.92
CA MET A 97 -21.11 4.21 -9.71
C MET A 97 -21.26 5.69 -10.07
N ASP A 98 -20.30 6.53 -9.69
CA ASP A 98 -20.30 7.96 -10.01
C ASP A 98 -20.25 8.23 -11.52
N LYS A 99 -19.61 7.32 -12.29
CA LYS A 99 -19.57 7.34 -13.76
C LYS A 99 -20.82 6.71 -14.41
N GLY A 100 -21.79 6.25 -13.63
CA GLY A 100 -23.02 5.62 -14.13
C GLY A 100 -22.83 4.18 -14.62
N PHE A 101 -21.75 3.50 -14.20
CA PHE A 101 -21.54 2.09 -14.55
C PHE A 101 -22.62 1.20 -13.89
N PRO A 102 -23.20 0.22 -14.61
CA PRO A 102 -24.27 -0.63 -14.06
C PRO A 102 -23.84 -1.35 -12.78
N SER A 103 -24.61 -1.17 -11.70
CA SER A 103 -24.25 -1.69 -10.38
C SER A 103 -24.27 -3.22 -10.31
N ASP A 104 -25.06 -3.88 -11.15
CA ASP A 104 -25.11 -5.34 -11.31
C ASP A 104 -23.85 -5.93 -11.97
N LEU A 105 -23.05 -5.08 -12.63
CA LEU A 105 -21.76 -5.42 -13.22
C LEU A 105 -20.57 -5.05 -12.31
N ILE A 106 -20.83 -4.56 -11.09
CA ILE A 106 -19.82 -4.34 -10.04
C ILE A 106 -19.88 -5.52 -9.06
N LEU A 107 -18.95 -6.45 -9.21
CA LEU A 107 -18.86 -7.68 -8.42
C LEU A 107 -17.95 -7.49 -7.21
N THR A 108 -18.42 -7.92 -6.03
CA THR A 108 -17.66 -7.79 -4.78
C THR A 108 -17.53 -9.11 -4.02
N PRO A 109 -16.85 -10.13 -4.59
CA PRO A 109 -16.64 -11.38 -3.90
C PRO A 109 -15.73 -11.19 -2.68
N VAL A 110 -16.02 -11.89 -1.58
CA VAL A 110 -15.10 -11.91 -0.43
C VAL A 110 -13.82 -12.64 -0.82
N LYS A 111 -13.93 -13.75 -1.57
CA LYS A 111 -12.80 -14.47 -2.17
C LYS A 111 -13.03 -14.69 -3.66
N ALA A 112 -11.99 -14.43 -4.46
CA ALA A 112 -12.01 -14.68 -5.92
C ALA A 112 -12.21 -16.15 -6.31
N GLY A 113 -12.16 -17.07 -5.34
CA GLY A 113 -12.40 -18.50 -5.53
C GLY A 113 -13.78 -18.99 -5.12
N GLU A 114 -14.73 -18.13 -4.78
CA GLU A 114 -16.09 -18.57 -4.44
C GLU A 114 -16.82 -19.13 -5.67
N GLU A 115 -17.46 -20.30 -5.55
CA GLU A 115 -18.13 -20.95 -6.68
C GLU A 115 -19.29 -20.11 -7.24
N ALA A 116 -20.10 -19.49 -6.37
CA ALA A 116 -21.18 -18.62 -6.79
C ALA A 116 -20.67 -17.44 -7.63
N PHE A 117 -19.59 -16.79 -7.17
CA PHE A 117 -18.91 -15.73 -7.92
C PHE A 117 -18.36 -16.23 -9.25
N LEU A 118 -17.66 -17.37 -9.27
CA LEU A 118 -17.08 -17.91 -10.50
C LEU A 118 -18.14 -18.32 -11.53
N CYS A 119 -19.31 -18.79 -11.10
CA CYS A 119 -20.43 -19.05 -12.00
C CYS A 119 -20.91 -17.75 -12.69
N GLN A 120 -21.13 -16.69 -11.92
CA GLN A 120 -21.50 -15.37 -12.47
C GLN A 120 -20.39 -14.82 -13.37
N PHE A 121 -19.15 -14.90 -12.93
CA PHE A 121 -17.98 -14.40 -13.66
C PHE A 121 -17.77 -15.14 -14.99
N LYS A 122 -18.01 -16.46 -15.06
CA LYS A 122 -17.98 -17.21 -16.32
C LYS A 122 -19.08 -16.77 -17.28
N ALA A 123 -20.28 -16.47 -16.78
CA ALA A 123 -21.41 -16.03 -17.60
C ALA A 123 -21.17 -14.66 -18.25
N LEU A 124 -20.22 -13.87 -17.73
CA LEU A 124 -19.77 -12.62 -18.36
C LEU A 124 -18.90 -12.87 -19.60
N GLU A 125 -18.40 -14.09 -19.82
CA GLU A 125 -17.49 -14.45 -20.91
C GLU A 125 -16.28 -13.50 -21.00
N PRO A 126 -15.53 -13.26 -19.90
CA PRO A 126 -14.40 -12.35 -19.94
C PRO A 126 -13.33 -12.91 -20.86
N GLU A 127 -12.78 -12.06 -21.73
CA GLU A 127 -11.66 -12.43 -22.61
C GLU A 127 -10.34 -12.00 -22.01
N LEU A 128 -10.30 -10.82 -21.37
CA LEU A 128 -9.11 -10.26 -20.71
C LEU A 128 -9.47 -9.75 -19.32
N CYS A 129 -8.59 -9.96 -18.35
CA CYS A 129 -8.68 -9.32 -17.04
C CYS A 129 -7.50 -8.39 -16.81
N ILE A 130 -7.77 -7.20 -16.27
CA ILE A 130 -6.73 -6.26 -15.83
C ILE A 130 -6.78 -6.15 -14.32
N THR A 131 -5.68 -6.41 -13.63
CA THR A 131 -5.55 -6.20 -12.19
C THR A 131 -4.68 -4.99 -11.89
N ALA A 132 -5.16 -4.14 -10.97
CA ALA A 132 -4.40 -3.02 -10.42
C ALA A 132 -4.69 -2.96 -8.91
N ALA A 133 -3.72 -3.35 -8.08
CA ALA A 133 -3.85 -3.40 -6.62
C ALA A 133 -5.14 -4.10 -6.12
N TYR A 134 -5.39 -5.32 -6.61
CA TYR A 134 -6.49 -6.16 -6.15
C TYR A 134 -6.04 -7.08 -5.01
N GLY A 135 -6.72 -7.02 -3.86
CA GLY A 135 -6.26 -7.67 -2.62
C GLY A 135 -6.50 -9.18 -2.50
N ASN A 136 -7.25 -9.80 -3.42
CA ASN A 136 -7.52 -11.24 -3.36
C ASN A 136 -6.53 -12.03 -4.21
N ILE A 137 -6.08 -13.16 -3.66
CA ILE A 137 -5.31 -14.15 -4.41
C ILE A 137 -6.22 -14.78 -5.47
N LEU A 138 -5.79 -14.73 -6.73
CA LEU A 138 -6.51 -15.33 -7.85
C LEU A 138 -6.18 -16.83 -7.95
N PRO A 139 -7.15 -17.74 -7.71
CA PRO A 139 -6.89 -19.17 -7.82
C PRO A 139 -6.80 -19.59 -9.29
N THR A 140 -6.19 -20.75 -9.55
CA THR A 140 -6.06 -21.31 -10.91
C THR A 140 -7.39 -21.43 -11.65
N LYS A 141 -8.49 -21.74 -10.95
CA LYS A 141 -9.83 -21.81 -11.53
C LYS A 141 -10.36 -20.46 -12.03
N PHE A 142 -9.92 -19.36 -11.43
CA PHE A 142 -10.19 -18.00 -11.92
C PHE A 142 -9.33 -17.70 -13.16
N LEU A 143 -8.01 -17.92 -13.03
CA LEU A 143 -7.01 -17.58 -14.07
C LEU A 143 -7.23 -18.32 -15.41
N LYS A 144 -7.95 -19.45 -15.40
CA LYS A 144 -8.31 -20.21 -16.59
C LYS A 144 -9.52 -19.67 -17.37
N ILE A 145 -10.26 -18.73 -16.79
CA ILE A 145 -11.51 -18.22 -17.39
C ILE A 145 -11.21 -17.21 -18.52
N PRO A 146 -10.44 -16.12 -18.31
CA PRO A 146 -10.15 -15.19 -19.39
C PRO A 146 -9.20 -15.83 -20.41
N SER A 147 -9.66 -15.94 -21.67
CA SER A 147 -8.94 -16.62 -22.75
C SER A 147 -7.60 -15.97 -23.09
N LEU A 148 -7.52 -14.63 -23.00
CA LEU A 148 -6.29 -13.84 -23.16
C LEU A 148 -5.51 -13.71 -21.86
N GLY A 149 -6.04 -14.23 -20.76
CA GLY A 149 -5.42 -14.25 -19.44
C GLY A 149 -5.73 -13.03 -18.58
N THR A 150 -4.98 -12.90 -17.49
CA THR A 150 -5.03 -11.78 -16.56
C THR A 150 -3.71 -11.03 -16.63
N VAL A 151 -3.74 -9.71 -16.76
CA VAL A 151 -2.55 -8.84 -16.80
C VAL A 151 -2.58 -7.94 -15.57
N ASN A 152 -1.48 -7.88 -14.84
CA ASN A 152 -1.31 -7.05 -13.66
C ASN A 152 -0.45 -5.82 -13.96
N ILE A 153 -0.87 -4.67 -13.46
CA ILE A 153 -0.01 -3.49 -13.29
C ILE A 153 0.70 -3.64 -11.95
N HIS A 154 1.98 -3.99 -11.99
CA HIS A 154 2.81 -4.19 -10.80
C HIS A 154 3.76 -3.00 -10.62
N PRO A 155 3.71 -2.24 -9.51
CA PRO A 155 4.49 -1.02 -9.33
C PRO A 155 5.93 -1.31 -8.84
N SER A 156 6.63 -2.14 -9.61
CA SER A 156 8.09 -2.32 -9.55
C SER A 156 8.64 -2.76 -10.91
N LEU A 157 9.97 -2.81 -11.03
CA LEU A 157 10.67 -3.45 -12.14
C LEU A 157 10.83 -4.95 -11.88
N LEU A 158 9.86 -5.77 -12.29
CA LEU A 158 9.92 -7.23 -12.11
C LEU A 158 11.17 -7.81 -12.79
N PRO A 159 11.89 -8.76 -12.14
CA PRO A 159 11.46 -9.57 -10.98
C PRO A 159 11.72 -8.96 -9.60
N LEU A 160 12.17 -7.71 -9.49
CA LEU A 160 12.39 -7.06 -8.20
C LEU A 160 11.06 -6.74 -7.52
N TYR A 161 11.03 -6.87 -6.20
CA TYR A 161 9.92 -6.48 -5.33
C TYR A 161 8.58 -7.17 -5.65
N ARG A 162 8.59 -8.49 -5.85
CA ARG A 162 7.35 -9.30 -5.95
C ARG A 162 6.57 -9.26 -4.64
N GLY A 163 5.28 -9.00 -4.67
CA GLY A 163 4.39 -9.08 -3.51
C GLY A 163 3.65 -7.81 -3.16
N ALA A 164 3.36 -7.65 -1.87
CA ALA A 164 2.28 -6.79 -1.39
C ALA A 164 2.67 -5.32 -1.17
N ALA A 165 3.96 -5.01 -0.95
CA ALA A 165 4.40 -3.64 -0.65
C ALA A 165 5.61 -3.18 -1.49
N PRO A 166 5.60 -3.37 -2.83
CA PRO A 166 6.75 -3.07 -3.70
C PRO A 166 7.28 -1.64 -3.58
N VAL A 167 6.38 -0.65 -3.59
CA VAL A 167 6.74 0.78 -3.53
C VAL A 167 7.43 1.12 -2.22
N GLN A 168 6.84 0.71 -1.10
CA GLN A 168 7.40 1.01 0.20
C GLN A 168 8.74 0.29 0.42
N ARG A 169 8.87 -0.97 0.01
CA ARG A 169 10.11 -1.73 0.16
C ARG A 169 11.23 -1.15 -0.71
N ALA A 170 10.93 -0.74 -1.94
CA ALA A 170 11.88 -0.04 -2.80
C ALA A 170 12.39 1.27 -2.17
N LEU A 171 11.48 2.09 -1.64
CA LEU A 171 11.86 3.34 -0.95
C LEU A 171 12.66 3.06 0.34
N GLN A 172 12.29 2.02 1.09
CA GLN A 172 12.98 1.61 2.31
C GLN A 172 14.42 1.17 2.04
N ASP A 173 14.63 0.44 0.93
CA ASP A 173 15.96 0.02 0.46
C ASP A 173 16.80 1.17 -0.11
N GLY A 174 16.22 2.36 -0.25
CA GLY A 174 16.93 3.54 -0.73
C GLY A 174 17.22 3.54 -2.23
N VAL A 175 16.44 2.80 -3.03
CA VAL A 175 16.68 2.75 -4.48
C VAL A 175 16.46 4.13 -5.12
N THR A 176 17.28 4.45 -6.11
CA THR A 176 17.20 5.68 -6.91
C THR A 176 16.47 5.47 -8.24
N GLU A 177 16.21 4.22 -8.61
CA GLU A 177 15.43 3.83 -9.79
C GLU A 177 14.44 2.72 -9.39
N THR A 178 13.19 2.87 -9.81
CA THR A 178 12.18 1.79 -9.80
C THR A 178 11.37 1.88 -11.09
N GLY A 179 10.15 1.37 -11.11
CA GLY A 179 9.28 1.49 -12.26
C GLY A 179 8.00 0.72 -12.09
N VAL A 180 7.37 0.46 -13.22
CA VAL A 180 6.13 -0.30 -13.31
C VAL A 180 6.26 -1.36 -14.38
N SER A 181 5.72 -2.54 -14.12
CA SER A 181 5.71 -3.68 -15.03
C SER A 181 4.29 -4.10 -15.34
N LEU A 182 4.01 -4.38 -16.61
CA LEU A 182 2.85 -5.15 -17.02
C LEU A 182 3.26 -6.61 -17.12
N ALA A 183 2.61 -7.49 -16.38
CA ALA A 183 2.92 -8.92 -16.41
C ALA A 183 1.66 -9.76 -16.43
N TYR A 184 1.70 -10.89 -17.11
CA TYR A 184 0.63 -11.88 -16.98
C TYR A 184 0.60 -12.42 -15.56
N THR A 185 -0.59 -12.62 -15.00
CA THR A 185 -0.76 -13.24 -13.69
C THR A 185 -0.71 -14.75 -13.82
N VAL A 186 0.15 -15.38 -13.02
CA VAL A 186 0.22 -16.83 -12.85
C VAL A 186 -0.08 -17.19 -11.39
N ARG A 187 -0.11 -18.49 -11.06
CA ARG A 187 -0.43 -18.92 -9.69
C ARG A 187 0.61 -18.47 -8.66
N GLN A 188 1.87 -18.41 -9.07
CA GLN A 188 2.98 -17.91 -8.27
C GLN A 188 2.94 -16.39 -8.22
N LEU A 189 3.13 -15.83 -7.02
CA LEU A 189 3.01 -14.40 -6.73
C LEU A 189 3.94 -13.58 -7.62
N ASP A 190 3.36 -12.71 -8.45
CA ASP A 190 4.02 -11.75 -9.33
C ASP A 190 5.18 -12.33 -10.18
N ALA A 191 5.12 -13.62 -10.50
CA ALA A 191 6.17 -14.35 -11.22
C ALA A 191 5.84 -14.63 -12.69
N GLY A 192 4.74 -14.09 -13.20
CA GLY A 192 4.35 -14.36 -14.58
C GLY A 192 5.15 -13.52 -15.59
N PRO A 193 5.13 -13.91 -16.88
CA PRO A 193 5.92 -13.25 -17.90
C PRO A 193 5.61 -11.75 -18.02
N VAL A 194 6.65 -10.92 -18.12
CA VAL A 194 6.58 -9.46 -18.25
C VAL A 194 6.34 -9.10 -19.72
N ILE A 195 5.29 -8.31 -19.97
CA ILE A 195 4.89 -7.82 -21.29
C ILE A 195 5.72 -6.57 -21.63
N ALA A 196 5.75 -5.60 -20.71
CA ALA A 196 6.46 -4.35 -20.85
C ALA A 196 6.78 -3.76 -19.47
N CYS A 197 7.78 -2.89 -19.39
CA CYS A 197 8.10 -2.12 -18.19
C CYS A 197 8.49 -0.69 -18.54
N GLU A 198 8.27 0.23 -17.60
CA GLU A 198 8.72 1.62 -17.68
C GLU A 198 9.52 1.94 -16.40
N LYS A 199 10.73 2.48 -16.59
CA LYS A 199 11.63 2.91 -15.52
C LYS A 199 11.32 4.33 -15.08
N VAL A 200 11.51 4.60 -13.79
CA VAL A 200 11.30 5.90 -13.16
C VAL A 200 12.45 6.18 -12.20
N GLU A 201 13.14 7.29 -12.41
CA GLU A 201 14.10 7.84 -11.44
C GLU A 201 13.33 8.41 -10.24
N ILE A 202 13.87 8.17 -9.05
CA ILE A 202 13.24 8.51 -7.77
C ILE A 202 14.10 9.57 -7.10
N ASP A 203 13.50 10.71 -6.77
CA ASP A 203 14.16 11.71 -5.92
C ASP A 203 14.23 11.24 -4.45
N ASP A 204 15.08 11.88 -3.66
CA ASP A 204 15.28 11.51 -2.25
C ASP A 204 14.10 11.92 -1.34
N GLN A 205 13.21 12.79 -1.78
CA GLN A 205 12.09 13.32 -0.99
C GLN A 205 10.75 12.63 -1.24
N ILE A 206 10.58 11.94 -2.37
CA ILE A 206 9.30 11.34 -2.75
C ILE A 206 8.86 10.29 -1.74
N LYS A 207 7.57 10.36 -1.40
CA LYS A 207 6.93 9.50 -0.41
C LYS A 207 6.15 8.39 -1.10
N ALA A 208 5.93 7.29 -0.38
CA ALA A 208 5.26 6.12 -0.94
C ALA A 208 3.89 6.40 -1.59
N PRO A 209 2.99 7.26 -1.03
CA PRO A 209 1.73 7.58 -1.68
C PRO A 209 1.92 8.25 -3.06
N ASP A 210 2.82 9.21 -3.15
CA ASP A 210 3.08 9.98 -4.37
C ASP A 210 3.76 9.11 -5.44
N LEU A 211 4.73 8.29 -5.02
CA LEU A 211 5.36 7.32 -5.92
C LEU A 211 4.36 6.28 -6.42
N LEU A 212 3.48 5.77 -5.55
CA LEU A 212 2.43 4.82 -5.94
C LEU A 212 1.50 5.42 -7.00
N GLU A 213 1.04 6.66 -6.79
CA GLU A 213 0.20 7.37 -7.76
C GLU A 213 0.93 7.56 -9.10
N LEU A 214 2.18 8.01 -9.07
CA LEU A 214 3.02 8.16 -10.25
C LEU A 214 3.16 6.84 -11.03
N LEU A 215 3.49 5.74 -10.34
CA LEU A 215 3.70 4.44 -10.97
C LEU A 215 2.42 3.86 -11.56
N PHE A 216 1.26 4.03 -10.91
CA PHE A 216 -0.02 3.62 -11.49
C PHE A 216 -0.45 4.50 -12.67
N ALA A 217 -0.12 5.80 -12.65
CA ALA A 217 -0.34 6.67 -13.81
C ALA A 217 0.52 6.26 -15.01
N ARG A 218 1.81 5.93 -14.79
CA ARG A 218 2.69 5.35 -15.82
C ARG A 218 2.20 4.00 -16.31
N GLY A 219 1.87 3.11 -15.37
CA GLY A 219 1.38 1.76 -15.66
C GLY A 219 0.07 1.76 -16.44
N SER A 220 -0.82 2.72 -16.16
CA SER A 220 -2.06 2.91 -16.91
C SER A 220 -1.78 3.32 -18.36
N LYS A 221 -0.89 4.29 -18.59
CA LYS A 221 -0.48 4.70 -19.95
C LYS A 221 0.17 3.54 -20.71
N LEU A 222 1.09 2.83 -20.05
CA LEU A 222 1.74 1.65 -20.60
C LEU A 222 0.72 0.56 -20.94
N LEU A 223 -0.29 0.34 -20.08
CA LEU A 223 -1.36 -0.62 -20.33
C LEU A 223 -2.15 -0.23 -21.59
N ILE A 224 -2.61 1.02 -21.69
CA ILE A 224 -3.37 1.46 -22.87
C ILE A 224 -2.54 1.30 -24.15
N HIS A 225 -1.23 1.57 -24.10
CA HIS A 225 -0.32 1.35 -25.21
C HIS A 225 -0.20 -0.14 -25.61
N GLU A 226 -0.12 -1.06 -24.65
CA GLU A 226 0.03 -2.50 -24.90
C GLU A 226 -1.29 -3.23 -25.15
N LEU A 227 -2.45 -2.63 -24.84
CA LEU A 227 -3.75 -3.28 -25.01
C LEU A 227 -3.98 -3.85 -26.42
N PRO A 228 -3.65 -3.16 -27.53
CA PRO A 228 -3.81 -3.74 -28.87
C PRO A 228 -3.08 -5.07 -29.05
N SER A 229 -1.82 -5.17 -28.62
CA SER A 229 -1.02 -6.40 -28.74
C SER A 229 -1.51 -7.51 -27.81
N ILE A 230 -2.04 -7.14 -26.63
CA ILE A 230 -2.65 -8.07 -25.67
C ILE A 230 -3.95 -8.64 -26.24
N LEU A 231 -4.82 -7.79 -26.81
CA LEU A 231 -6.11 -8.17 -27.36
C LEU A 231 -6.00 -9.01 -28.64
N GLU A 232 -4.97 -8.77 -29.44
CA GLU A 232 -4.59 -9.62 -30.59
C GLU A 232 -3.95 -10.95 -30.14
N GLY A 233 -3.43 -11.01 -28.91
CA GLY A 233 -2.72 -12.16 -28.35
C GLY A 233 -1.23 -12.23 -28.71
N SER A 234 -0.73 -11.29 -29.53
CA SER A 234 0.67 -11.22 -29.94
C SER A 234 1.61 -10.86 -28.79
N ALA A 235 1.13 -10.14 -27.76
CA ALA A 235 1.88 -9.85 -26.53
C ALA A 235 2.33 -11.12 -25.80
N ARG A 236 1.51 -12.18 -25.78
CA ARG A 236 1.81 -13.41 -25.06
C ARG A 236 3.05 -14.13 -25.60
N ALA A 237 3.25 -14.07 -26.91
CA ALA A 237 4.41 -14.68 -27.56
C ALA A 237 5.71 -13.90 -27.31
N LYS A 238 5.60 -12.59 -27.03
CA LYS A 238 6.74 -11.68 -26.81
C LYS A 238 7.08 -11.47 -25.34
N ALA A 239 6.15 -11.81 -24.43
CA ALA A 239 6.33 -11.61 -23.00
C ALA A 239 7.54 -12.41 -22.48
N GLN A 240 8.36 -11.76 -21.67
CA GLN A 240 9.62 -12.30 -21.18
C GLN A 240 9.41 -13.04 -19.87
N VAL A 241 9.86 -14.29 -19.80
CA VAL A 241 9.91 -15.05 -18.55
C VAL A 241 10.88 -14.35 -17.60
N GLN A 242 10.47 -14.22 -16.35
CA GLN A 242 11.29 -13.58 -15.32
C GLN A 242 12.48 -14.46 -14.93
N ASP A 243 13.62 -13.82 -14.66
CA ASP A 243 14.82 -14.46 -14.13
C ASP A 243 14.67 -14.68 -12.62
N GLU A 244 14.38 -15.91 -12.21
CA GLU A 244 14.15 -16.27 -10.80
C GLU A 244 15.36 -15.98 -9.89
N SER A 245 16.59 -15.95 -10.44
CA SER A 245 17.80 -15.65 -9.66
C SER A 245 17.90 -14.19 -9.22
N LYS A 246 17.13 -13.29 -9.87
CA LYS A 246 17.08 -11.85 -9.57
C LYS A 246 15.83 -11.46 -8.78
N ALA A 247 14.95 -12.41 -8.48
CA ALA A 247 13.70 -12.10 -7.82
C ALA A 247 13.93 -11.66 -6.38
N THR A 248 13.37 -10.51 -6.00
CA THR A 248 13.32 -10.05 -4.61
C THR A 248 11.86 -9.96 -4.15
N LEU A 249 11.63 -10.10 -2.85
CA LEU A 249 10.29 -10.09 -2.27
C LEU A 249 10.00 -8.75 -1.60
N ALA A 250 8.76 -8.29 -1.74
CA ALA A 250 8.21 -7.13 -1.07
C ALA A 250 7.08 -7.57 -0.12
N PRO A 251 7.41 -8.12 1.06
CA PRO A 251 6.41 -8.57 2.00
C PRO A 251 5.56 -7.40 2.50
N LYS A 252 4.31 -7.71 2.84
CA LYS A 252 3.37 -6.74 3.43
C LYS A 252 4.02 -6.08 4.66
N ILE A 253 3.93 -4.76 4.76
CA ILE A 253 4.38 -4.02 5.94
C ILE A 253 3.43 -4.28 7.10
N THR A 254 3.93 -4.26 8.33
CA THR A 254 3.10 -4.34 9.54
C THR A 254 3.22 -3.08 10.41
N GLN A 255 2.32 -2.90 11.37
CA GLN A 255 2.32 -1.73 12.26
C GLN A 255 3.57 -1.70 13.15
N GLU A 256 4.06 -2.87 13.53
CA GLU A 256 5.24 -3.06 14.40
C GLU A 256 6.51 -2.56 13.72
N GLU A 257 6.56 -2.55 12.39
CA GLU A 257 7.69 -1.99 11.66
C GLU A 257 7.78 -0.46 11.75
N SER A 258 6.74 0.24 12.24
CA SER A 258 6.71 1.71 12.28
C SER A 258 7.77 2.36 13.19
N TRP A 259 8.35 1.61 14.12
CA TRP A 259 9.32 2.15 15.08
C TRP A 259 10.68 2.47 14.44
N LEU A 260 11.19 3.67 14.73
CA LEU A 260 12.56 4.08 14.40
C LEU A 260 13.48 3.88 15.61
N SER A 261 14.73 3.49 15.33
CA SER A 261 15.84 3.50 16.30
C SER A 261 16.90 4.44 15.77
N PHE A 262 17.25 5.46 16.55
CA PHE A 262 18.25 6.44 16.16
C PHE A 262 19.69 5.89 16.17
N ASP A 263 19.88 4.63 16.59
CA ASP A 263 21.17 3.91 16.44
C ASP A 263 21.45 3.53 14.97
N GLN A 264 20.47 3.69 14.07
CA GLN A 264 20.61 3.44 12.64
C GLN A 264 21.11 4.69 11.91
N GLU A 265 21.69 4.49 10.72
CA GLU A 265 22.10 5.58 9.83
C GLU A 265 20.96 6.52 9.47
N ALA A 266 21.23 7.83 9.42
CA ALA A 266 20.22 8.85 9.12
C ALA A 266 19.53 8.59 7.77
N ILE A 267 20.26 8.09 6.77
CA ILE A 267 19.69 7.77 5.46
C ILE A 267 18.73 6.57 5.51
N VAL A 268 19.02 5.56 6.34
CA VAL A 268 18.14 4.40 6.54
C VAL A 268 16.84 4.84 7.21
N LEU A 269 16.92 5.70 8.22
CA LEU A 269 15.76 6.29 8.88
C LEU A 269 14.95 7.17 7.94
N HIS A 270 15.63 8.00 7.14
CA HIS A 270 14.98 8.84 6.14
C HIS A 270 14.21 8.02 5.10
N ASN A 271 14.85 6.99 4.55
CA ASN A 271 14.24 6.05 3.62
C ASN A 271 13.02 5.36 4.21
N LYS A 272 13.10 4.92 5.48
CA LYS A 272 11.97 4.32 6.18
C LYS A 272 10.81 5.30 6.38
N VAL A 273 11.09 6.56 6.71
CA VAL A 273 10.05 7.59 6.89
C VAL A 273 9.30 7.87 5.59
N ARG A 274 10.02 8.07 4.47
CA ARG A 274 9.37 8.30 3.17
C ARG A 274 8.65 7.06 2.64
N ALA A 275 9.21 5.86 2.91
CA ALA A 275 8.59 4.59 2.57
C ALA A 275 7.27 4.32 3.32
N PHE A 276 7.20 4.68 4.59
CA PHE A 276 6.04 4.38 5.44
C PHE A 276 5.09 5.58 5.60
N ALA A 277 5.29 6.63 4.80
CA ALA A 277 4.39 7.77 4.72
C ALA A 277 2.95 7.31 4.43
N GLY A 278 2.00 7.90 5.15
CA GLY A 278 0.61 7.43 5.18
C GLY A 278 0.45 6.26 6.14
N TRP A 279 0.61 5.03 5.66
CA TRP A 279 0.47 3.82 6.46
C TRP A 279 1.76 2.97 6.44
N PRO A 280 2.24 2.47 7.59
CA PRO A 280 1.70 2.65 8.95
C PRO A 280 2.07 4.01 9.60
N GLY A 281 2.81 4.87 8.90
CA GLY A 281 3.54 5.99 9.48
C GLY A 281 4.81 5.51 10.18
N THR A 282 5.55 6.46 10.77
CA THR A 282 6.72 6.14 11.59
C THR A 282 6.60 6.75 12.98
N ARG A 283 7.15 6.05 13.97
CA ARG A 283 7.08 6.40 15.39
C ARG A 283 8.45 6.27 16.04
N ALA A 284 8.73 7.08 17.05
CA ALA A 284 9.92 6.93 17.89
C ALA A 284 9.58 7.20 19.35
N LYS A 285 10.35 6.62 20.26
CA LYS A 285 10.30 6.94 21.70
C LYS A 285 11.59 7.64 22.09
N VAL A 286 11.46 8.73 22.82
CA VAL A 286 12.59 9.53 23.30
C VAL A 286 12.46 9.73 24.81
N SER A 287 13.59 9.66 25.52
CA SER A 287 13.65 9.95 26.96
C SER A 287 14.02 11.41 27.14
N VAL A 288 13.16 12.18 27.79
CA VAL A 288 13.41 13.60 28.09
C VAL A 288 13.64 13.74 29.59
N GLN A 289 14.77 14.30 29.97
CA GLN A 289 15.07 14.60 31.36
C GLN A 289 14.54 16.00 31.70
N ASP A 290 13.78 16.11 32.79
CA ASP A 290 13.42 17.41 33.35
C ASP A 290 14.64 18.00 34.08
N PRO A 291 15.16 19.17 33.65
CA PRO A 291 16.36 19.76 34.21
C PRO A 291 16.20 20.17 35.69
N ARG A 292 14.97 20.34 36.18
CA ARG A 292 14.71 20.77 37.58
C ARG A 292 14.57 19.59 38.53
N SER A 293 13.89 18.54 38.11
CA SER A 293 13.61 17.37 38.96
C SER A 293 14.57 16.20 38.71
N GLY A 294 15.33 16.22 37.62
CA GLY A 294 16.14 15.10 37.14
C GLY A 294 15.30 13.90 36.67
N GLN A 295 13.97 14.01 36.66
CA GLN A 295 13.06 12.93 36.29
C GLN A 295 13.08 12.70 34.77
N HIS A 296 13.11 11.43 34.36
CA HIS A 296 13.01 11.05 32.96
C HIS A 296 11.57 10.74 32.57
N ASN A 297 11.11 11.33 31.47
CA ASN A 297 9.81 11.09 30.87
C ASN A 297 9.99 10.54 29.46
N ILE A 298 9.26 9.46 29.13
CA ILE A 298 9.27 8.91 27.77
C ILE A 298 8.18 9.62 26.96
N ILE A 299 8.58 10.23 25.84
CA ILE A 299 7.68 10.86 24.88
C ILE A 299 7.64 10.00 23.62
N GLU A 300 6.43 9.75 23.12
CA GLU A 300 6.22 9.12 21.83
C GLU A 300 5.98 10.18 20.74
N LEU A 301 6.80 10.09 19.69
CA LEU A 301 6.78 11.00 18.56
C LEU A 301 6.24 10.28 17.33
N LYS A 302 5.28 10.90 16.66
CA LYS A 302 4.91 10.52 15.29
C LYS A 302 5.76 11.32 14.31
N ILE A 303 6.57 10.63 13.52
CA ILE A 303 7.49 11.25 12.58
C ILE A 303 6.80 11.33 11.21
N ILE A 304 6.75 12.54 10.66
CA ILE A 304 5.97 12.84 9.44
C ILE A 304 6.88 13.02 8.24
N THR A 305 8.00 13.72 8.44
CA THR A 305 9.00 13.95 7.41
C THR A 305 10.36 14.12 8.04
N THR A 306 11.38 13.82 7.25
CA THR A 306 12.77 13.94 7.68
C THR A 306 13.63 14.52 6.59
N ARG A 307 14.78 15.08 6.99
CA ARG A 307 15.83 15.53 6.09
C ARG A 307 17.18 15.08 6.66
N VAL A 308 18.04 14.56 5.81
CA VAL A 308 19.40 14.15 6.21
C VAL A 308 20.34 15.34 6.09
N TYR A 309 21.15 15.58 7.12
CA TYR A 309 22.22 16.57 7.10
C TYR A 309 23.58 15.89 7.07
N GLY A 310 24.44 16.38 6.17
CA GLY A 310 25.86 16.07 6.20
C GLY A 310 26.52 16.65 7.46
N SER A 311 27.54 15.96 7.94
CA SER A 311 28.23 16.14 9.22
C SER A 311 28.90 17.50 9.49
N ASN A 312 28.80 18.46 8.56
CA ASN A 312 29.46 19.77 8.63
C ASN A 312 28.59 20.91 9.17
N LYS A 313 27.35 20.65 9.64
CA LYS A 313 26.41 21.71 10.05
C LYS A 313 25.98 21.73 11.52
N ILE A 314 26.37 20.75 12.33
CA ILE A 314 26.08 20.79 13.78
C ILE A 314 27.26 21.47 14.48
N GLN A 315 27.13 22.77 14.73
CA GLN A 315 28.04 23.51 15.60
C GLN A 315 27.50 23.47 17.04
N GLY A 316 28.19 22.76 17.93
CA GLY A 316 28.00 22.85 19.38
C GLY A 316 26.92 21.94 19.95
N GLY A 317 27.36 20.87 20.62
CA GLY A 317 26.54 19.93 21.41
C GLY A 317 27.36 18.68 21.73
N GLU A 318 27.05 17.99 22.84
CA GLU A 318 27.61 16.66 23.09
C GLU A 318 27.05 15.66 22.06
N ALA A 319 27.72 14.52 21.86
CA ALA A 319 27.45 13.58 20.76
C ALA A 319 26.01 13.03 20.71
N ASP A 320 25.26 13.16 21.81
CA ASP A 320 23.92 12.59 21.99
C ASP A 320 22.81 13.65 22.10
N ASP A 321 23.13 14.95 22.08
CA ASP A 321 22.14 16.00 22.31
C ASP A 321 21.19 16.20 21.12
N VAL A 322 19.89 16.14 21.39
CA VAL A 322 18.83 16.52 20.43
C VAL A 322 18.69 18.04 20.44
N SER A 323 18.99 18.68 19.31
CA SER A 323 18.87 20.13 19.19
C SER A 323 17.54 20.53 18.55
N PHE A 324 16.97 21.66 19.00
CA PHE A 324 15.82 22.27 18.34
C PHE A 324 16.28 23.45 17.49
N THR A 325 16.16 23.31 16.17
CA THR A 325 16.58 24.34 15.21
C THR A 325 15.46 24.62 14.23
N GLN A 326 15.09 25.90 14.06
CA GLN A 326 14.15 26.36 13.02
C GLN A 326 12.78 25.63 13.00
N GLY A 327 12.28 25.18 14.15
CA GLY A 327 10.99 24.48 14.23
C GLY A 327 11.06 22.96 14.10
N SER A 328 12.26 22.40 13.99
CA SER A 328 12.50 20.96 13.85
C SER A 328 13.42 20.43 14.95
N LEU A 329 13.28 19.13 15.26
CA LEU A 329 14.20 18.43 16.15
C LEU A 329 15.28 17.74 15.33
N VAL A 330 16.54 17.94 15.69
CA VAL A 330 17.70 17.31 15.03
C VAL A 330 18.23 16.22 15.95
N PHE A 331 18.22 14.98 15.45
CA PHE A 331 18.69 13.82 16.17
C PHE A 331 20.05 13.37 15.60
N PRO A 332 21.07 13.18 16.45
CA PRO A 332 22.24 12.41 16.05
C PRO A 332 21.78 10.98 15.71
N CYS A 333 22.37 10.40 14.68
CA CYS A 333 22.06 9.04 14.24
C CYS A 333 23.33 8.19 14.27
N GLY A 334 23.19 6.87 14.35
CA GLY A 334 24.31 5.95 14.24
C GLY A 334 24.93 5.89 12.84
N GLY A 335 26.02 5.12 12.70
CA GLY A 335 26.72 4.88 11.44
C GLY A 335 28.20 4.57 11.68
N GLU A 336 28.73 3.50 11.09
CA GLU A 336 30.14 3.14 11.24
C GLU A 336 31.06 4.15 10.54
N HIS A 337 32.17 4.49 11.21
CA HIS A 337 33.31 5.08 10.54
C HIS A 337 33.77 4.13 9.43
N GLY A 338 33.76 4.58 8.18
CA GLY A 338 34.48 3.89 7.11
C GLY A 338 35.96 3.76 7.50
N THR A 339 36.33 2.64 8.11
CA THR A 339 37.74 2.28 8.27
C THR A 339 38.25 1.93 6.88
N GLY A 340 39.24 2.71 6.45
CA GLY A 340 39.83 2.61 5.13
C GLY A 340 40.33 1.20 4.81
N GLY A 341 40.46 0.96 3.49
CA GLY A 341 41.07 -0.22 2.94
C GLY A 341 42.40 -0.56 3.63
N ILE A 342 42.63 -1.86 3.73
CA ILE A 342 43.89 -2.46 4.14
C ILE A 342 44.99 -1.92 3.22
N GLY A 343 45.81 -0.99 3.73
CA GLY A 343 46.82 -0.27 2.97
C GLY A 343 47.93 0.31 3.85
N ASN A 344 48.78 -0.60 4.34
CA ASN A 344 50.19 -0.43 4.77
C ASN A 344 50.56 0.62 5.86
N PRO A 345 51.24 0.21 6.96
CA PRO A 345 51.71 1.12 7.99
C PRO A 345 53.11 1.66 7.63
N ALA A 346 53.19 2.85 7.03
CA ALA A 346 54.45 3.59 6.98
C ALA A 346 54.22 5.08 6.65
N SER A 347 54.08 5.90 7.68
CA SER A 347 54.74 7.23 7.81
C SER A 347 54.08 8.01 8.94
N GLY A 348 54.91 8.45 9.89
CA GLY A 348 54.50 9.33 10.98
C GLY A 348 54.15 10.71 10.44
N GLY A 349 53.00 11.20 10.87
CA GLY A 349 52.54 12.56 10.67
C GLY A 349 51.24 12.73 11.44
N GLY A 350 51.27 13.49 12.54
CA GLY A 350 50.09 13.81 13.33
C GLY A 350 49.10 14.60 12.51
N ALA A 351 48.11 13.92 11.94
CA ALA A 351 46.89 14.55 11.48
C ALA A 351 45.93 14.57 12.67
N ASN A 352 45.58 15.78 13.14
CA ASN A 352 44.40 15.97 13.97
C ASN A 352 43.21 15.37 13.22
N LEU A 353 42.75 14.20 13.67
CA LEU A 353 41.45 13.67 13.30
C LEU A 353 40.42 14.63 13.89
N VAL A 354 39.96 15.59 13.09
CA VAL A 354 38.72 16.30 13.40
C VAL A 354 37.64 15.22 13.42
N PRO A 355 36.90 15.04 14.53
CA PRO A 355 35.79 14.09 14.56
C PRO A 355 34.77 14.58 13.52
N THR A 356 34.69 13.91 12.38
CA THR A 356 33.54 14.08 11.49
C THR A 356 32.40 13.34 12.15
N TRP A 357 31.47 14.11 12.71
CA TRP A 357 30.27 13.63 13.39
C TRP A 357 29.48 12.66 12.48
N PRO A 358 28.73 11.71 13.05
CA PRO A 358 27.84 10.88 12.25
C PRO A 358 26.77 11.74 11.55
N SER A 359 26.18 11.22 10.47
CA SER A 359 25.05 11.89 9.81
C SER A 359 23.94 12.19 10.81
N SER A 360 23.31 13.35 10.70
CA SER A 360 22.16 13.72 11.55
C SER A 360 20.88 13.76 10.74
N ILE A 361 19.76 13.58 11.43
CA ILE A 361 18.44 13.66 10.82
C ILE A 361 17.65 14.81 11.46
N GLU A 362 17.22 15.76 10.64
CA GLU A 362 16.21 16.73 11.05
C GLU A 362 14.84 16.08 10.88
N LEU A 363 14.07 16.08 11.96
CA LEU A 363 12.74 15.52 12.03
C LEU A 363 11.72 16.65 12.19
N VAL A 364 10.68 16.59 11.37
CA VAL A 364 9.42 17.25 11.68
C VAL A 364 8.50 16.18 12.27
N ALA A 365 8.21 16.31 13.56
CA ALA A 365 7.41 15.37 14.33
C ALA A 365 6.18 16.04 14.95
N LYS A 366 5.15 15.24 15.23
CA LYS A 366 4.01 15.64 16.07
C LYS A 366 4.00 14.75 17.32
N SER A 367 3.85 15.35 18.51
CA SER A 367 3.65 14.59 19.75
C SER A 367 2.24 14.01 19.80
N GLU A 368 2.10 12.71 20.08
CA GLU A 368 0.78 12.13 20.39
C GLU A 368 0.49 12.33 21.89
N GLY A 369 -0.23 13.40 22.23
CA GLY A 369 -0.86 13.57 23.54
C GLY A 369 -2.29 13.03 23.52
N HIS A 370 -2.69 12.28 24.56
CA HIS A 370 -4.10 11.96 24.81
C HIS A 370 -4.87 13.26 25.10
N THR A 371 -5.52 13.83 24.09
CA THR A 371 -6.57 14.84 24.31
C THR A 371 -7.91 14.11 24.49
N PRO A 372 -8.64 14.28 25.61
CA PRO A 372 -9.98 13.71 25.77
C PRO A 372 -10.92 14.27 24.71
N ASP A 373 -11.81 13.42 24.20
CA ASP A 373 -12.90 13.76 23.30
C ASP A 373 -13.75 14.91 23.87
N SER A 374 -13.78 16.05 23.18
CA SER A 374 -14.95 16.95 23.00
C SER A 374 -14.46 18.36 22.65
N PHE A 375 -14.62 18.77 21.40
CA PHE A 375 -14.93 20.16 21.05
C PHE A 375 -15.58 20.14 19.66
N GLU A 376 -16.91 20.24 19.65
CA GLU A 376 -17.66 20.55 18.44
C GLU A 376 -17.35 21.98 17.99
N PRO A 377 -17.25 22.25 16.68
CA PRO A 377 -17.07 23.60 16.18
C PRO A 377 -18.39 24.38 16.31
N ILE A 378 -18.35 25.51 17.02
CA ILE A 378 -19.41 26.52 17.01
C ILE A 378 -19.36 27.23 15.65
N GLU A 379 -20.34 26.98 14.79
CA GLU A 379 -20.59 27.80 13.60
C GLU A 379 -21.04 29.20 14.05
N LYS A 380 -20.38 30.24 13.55
CA LYS A 380 -20.93 31.60 13.55
C LYS A 380 -21.24 31.99 12.12
N GLU A 381 -22.53 32.20 11.86
CA GLU A 381 -23.06 32.93 10.71
C GLU A 381 -22.37 34.30 10.59
N TYR A 382 -21.95 34.67 9.38
CA TYR A 382 -21.97 36.05 8.94
C TYR A 382 -22.32 36.10 7.45
N ASP A 383 -23.31 36.94 7.16
CA ASP A 383 -23.91 37.20 5.85
C ASP A 383 -23.12 38.28 5.09
N SER A 384 -23.13 38.12 3.76
CA SER A 384 -22.86 39.03 2.62
C SER A 384 -22.11 40.38 2.81
N ASP A 385 -21.01 40.60 2.07
CA ASP A 385 -21.01 41.35 0.79
C ASP A 385 -19.60 41.66 0.20
N SER A 386 -19.51 41.52 -1.13
CA SER A 386 -18.64 42.22 -2.10
C SER A 386 -17.10 42.04 -2.17
N SER A 387 -16.69 41.52 -3.34
CA SER A 387 -15.57 41.93 -4.21
C SER A 387 -14.08 41.75 -3.80
N ASN A 388 -13.48 40.79 -4.53
CA ASN A 388 -12.20 40.87 -5.26
C ASN A 388 -10.92 40.28 -4.64
N SER A 389 -10.26 39.47 -5.50
CA SER A 389 -8.87 39.01 -5.58
C SER A 389 -8.25 38.17 -4.45
N ASP A 390 -7.79 36.98 -4.87
CA ASP A 390 -6.61 36.22 -4.43
C ASP A 390 -6.35 36.07 -2.93
N ASN A 391 -6.65 34.89 -2.38
CA ASN A 391 -5.84 34.24 -1.34
C ASN A 391 -6.34 32.81 -1.06
N VAL A 392 -5.54 31.81 -1.44
CA VAL A 392 -5.68 30.43 -0.96
C VAL A 392 -5.02 30.36 0.41
N ILE A 393 -5.81 30.35 1.48
CA ILE A 393 -5.32 30.14 2.85
C ILE A 393 -5.43 28.66 3.19
N THR A 394 -4.31 27.94 3.16
CA THR A 394 -4.18 26.63 3.82
C THR A 394 -3.90 26.87 5.31
N HIS A 395 -4.88 26.64 6.17
CA HIS A 395 -4.67 26.62 7.62
C HIS A 395 -4.08 25.27 8.05
N GLU A 396 -2.75 25.17 8.06
CA GLU A 396 -2.03 24.17 8.86
C GLU A 396 -1.57 24.83 10.17
N ARG A 397 -2.03 24.31 11.31
CA ARG A 397 -1.49 24.69 12.63
C ARG A 397 -0.10 24.06 12.78
N PHE A 398 0.93 24.88 12.59
CA PHE A 398 2.31 24.58 12.94
C PHE A 398 2.54 24.76 14.45
N PHE A 399 3.63 24.18 14.96
CA PHE A 399 4.15 24.49 16.29
C PHE A 399 4.52 25.98 16.38
N THR A 400 3.57 26.82 16.77
CA THR A 400 3.85 28.19 17.27
C THR A 400 3.45 28.21 18.74
N GLY A 401 4.28 27.62 19.60
CA GLY A 401 3.97 27.53 21.02
C GLY A 401 5.00 26.85 21.90
N VAL A 402 6.23 26.64 21.43
CA VAL A 402 7.33 26.17 22.29
C VAL A 402 8.39 27.26 22.25
N GLU A 403 8.43 28.08 23.32
CA GLU A 403 9.59 28.91 23.58
C GLU A 403 10.83 28.01 23.75
N PRO A 404 12.03 28.49 23.35
CA PRO A 404 13.23 27.66 23.36
C PRO A 404 13.51 27.15 24.77
N MET A 405 13.49 25.83 24.96
CA MET A 405 14.11 25.23 26.13
C MET A 405 15.63 25.34 25.95
N GLN A 406 16.22 26.36 26.55
CA GLN A 406 17.67 26.44 26.70
C GLN A 406 18.12 25.40 27.73
N GLY A 407 18.95 24.44 27.31
CA GLY A 407 19.68 23.54 28.22
C GLY A 407 18.98 22.23 28.61
N VAL A 408 18.40 21.49 27.65
CA VAL A 408 17.90 20.13 27.91
C VAL A 408 18.93 19.12 27.40
N GLU A 409 19.57 18.41 28.31
CA GLU A 409 20.34 17.19 27.99
C GLU A 409 19.34 16.06 27.70
N ILE A 410 19.43 15.47 26.51
CA ILE A 410 18.55 14.39 26.06
C ILE A 410 19.45 13.16 25.86
N SER A 411 19.40 12.22 26.80
CA SER A 411 20.16 10.97 26.68
C SER A 411 19.34 9.88 26.00
N THR A 412 19.91 9.24 24.98
CA THR A 412 19.38 8.00 24.41
C THR A 412 19.69 6.83 25.35
N PRO A 413 18.71 5.99 25.73
CA PRO A 413 18.99 4.81 26.54
C PRO A 413 19.85 3.82 25.74
N LYS A 414 21.02 3.45 26.28
CA LYS A 414 21.79 2.31 25.77
C LYS A 414 20.95 1.04 25.91
N VAL A 415 20.81 0.29 24.83
CA VAL A 415 20.23 -1.05 24.85
C VAL A 415 21.20 -1.96 25.62
N GLU A 416 20.83 -2.34 26.85
CA GLU A 416 21.48 -3.46 27.52
C GLU A 416 21.07 -4.75 26.80
N THR A 417 22.04 -5.41 26.17
CA THR A 417 21.90 -6.80 25.71
C THR A 417 21.69 -7.69 26.94
N VAL A 418 20.46 -8.17 27.11
CA VAL A 418 20.16 -9.22 28.07
C VAL A 418 20.68 -10.54 27.48
N ASP A 419 21.77 -11.05 28.05
CA ASP A 419 22.27 -12.38 27.77
C ASP A 419 21.20 -13.42 28.13
N LEU A 420 20.71 -14.15 27.13
CA LEU A 420 19.88 -15.34 27.34
C LEU A 420 20.77 -16.47 27.87
N PRO A 421 20.37 -17.18 28.94
CA PRO A 421 21.18 -18.27 29.48
C PRO A 421 21.29 -19.40 28.47
N THR A 422 22.54 -19.74 28.14
CA THR A 422 22.94 -20.89 27.34
C THR A 422 22.40 -22.18 27.98
N SER A 423 21.47 -22.85 27.29
CA SER A 423 21.10 -24.22 27.64
C SER A 423 22.17 -25.18 27.15
N SER A 424 22.73 -25.92 28.10
CA SER A 424 23.72 -26.97 27.92
C SER A 424 23.18 -28.08 27.01
N ARG A 425 23.85 -28.31 25.88
CA ARG A 425 23.72 -29.54 25.10
C ARG A 425 24.65 -30.59 25.70
N ASN A 426 24.08 -31.68 26.22
CA ASN A 426 24.78 -32.95 26.34
C ASN A 426 24.44 -33.84 25.13
N PRO A 427 25.40 -34.67 24.66
CA PRO A 427 25.28 -35.40 23.41
C PRO A 427 24.57 -36.75 23.60
N ILE A 428 23.76 -37.17 22.64
CA ILE A 428 23.24 -38.54 22.55
C ILE A 428 23.68 -39.12 21.21
N GLY A 429 24.41 -40.23 21.31
CA GLY A 429 24.93 -41.02 20.20
C GLY A 429 23.94 -42.02 19.60
N ASP A 430 24.46 -42.70 18.59
CA ASP A 430 23.83 -43.68 17.71
C ASP A 430 23.01 -44.80 18.38
N GLY A 431 21.91 -45.20 17.72
CA GLY A 431 21.17 -46.42 18.06
C GLY A 431 20.01 -46.73 17.10
N LYS A 432 20.03 -47.93 16.51
CA LYS A 432 19.17 -48.46 15.44
C LYS A 432 17.69 -48.71 15.85
N ARG A 433 16.75 -48.45 14.90
CA ARG A 433 15.56 -49.23 14.40
C ARG A 433 14.92 -50.37 15.25
N PRO A 434 13.69 -50.88 14.94
CA PRO A 434 12.40 -50.29 14.47
C PRO A 434 11.10 -50.95 15.10
N ILE A 435 9.91 -50.59 14.58
CA ILE A 435 8.60 -51.34 14.56
C ILE A 435 7.57 -51.04 15.68
N GLY A 436 6.31 -50.79 15.28
CA GLY A 436 5.13 -51.06 16.11
C GLY A 436 3.87 -50.27 15.75
N ASP A 437 2.93 -50.93 15.06
CA ASP A 437 1.58 -50.49 14.65
C ASP A 437 0.67 -49.95 15.78
N ASN A 438 -0.25 -49.05 15.40
CA ASN A 438 -1.73 -49.18 15.52
C ASN A 438 -2.46 -47.87 15.86
N ASN A 439 -3.33 -47.47 14.93
CA ASN A 439 -4.56 -46.68 15.14
C ASN A 439 -5.69 -47.67 15.56
N PRO A 440 -6.98 -47.32 15.81
CA PRO A 440 -7.67 -46.03 16.04
C PRO A 440 -8.74 -46.06 17.17
N ARG A 441 -9.61 -45.02 17.21
CA ARG A 441 -11.01 -44.95 17.74
C ARG A 441 -11.14 -44.51 19.21
N HIS A 442 -12.17 -43.79 19.69
CA HIS A 442 -13.35 -43.06 19.20
C HIS A 442 -14.00 -42.45 20.47
N LEU A 443 -14.79 -41.35 20.33
CA LEU A 443 -16.03 -41.05 21.11
C LEU A 443 -15.84 -40.73 22.62
N LEU A 444 -16.58 -39.85 23.32
CA LEU A 444 -17.85 -39.15 23.14
C LEU A 444 -17.91 -37.95 24.12
N LYS A 445 -18.76 -36.99 23.75
CA LYS A 445 -19.52 -36.00 24.53
C LYS A 445 -19.48 -36.07 26.07
N GLU A 446 -19.51 -34.88 26.68
CA GLU A 446 -20.45 -34.56 27.77
C GLU A 446 -20.80 -33.07 27.77
N GLU A 447 -22.10 -32.81 27.85
CA GLU A 447 -22.73 -31.52 28.20
C GLU A 447 -22.71 -31.36 29.73
N ASN A 448 -22.57 -30.13 30.25
CA ASN A 448 -23.58 -29.55 31.16
C ASN A 448 -23.17 -28.20 31.76
N ASP A 449 -24.22 -27.37 31.80
CA ASP A 449 -24.65 -26.47 32.87
C ASP A 449 -24.17 -25.02 33.02
N CYS A 450 -25.22 -24.19 33.01
CA CYS A 450 -25.34 -22.81 33.43
C CYS A 450 -25.13 -22.65 34.94
N GLY A 451 -24.54 -21.51 35.33
CA GLY A 451 -24.52 -21.05 36.71
C GLY A 451 -24.22 -19.56 36.80
N SER A 452 -25.27 -18.76 36.98
CA SER A 452 -25.28 -17.32 37.23
C SER A 452 -24.65 -16.94 38.59
N TYR A 453 -23.85 -15.86 38.64
CA TYR A 453 -23.73 -15.01 39.85
C TYR A 453 -23.46 -13.55 39.48
N PHE A 454 -24.16 -12.66 40.19
CA PHE A 454 -24.23 -11.20 40.06
C PHE A 454 -23.23 -10.53 41.02
N ASN A 455 -22.49 -9.50 40.53
CA ASN A 455 -21.93 -8.26 41.17
C ASN A 455 -21.20 -8.32 42.55
N PRO A 456 -20.23 -7.42 42.91
CA PRO A 456 -20.24 -5.97 42.61
C PRO A 456 -18.88 -5.24 42.38
N LYS A 457 -19.00 -4.03 41.82
CA LYS A 457 -18.22 -2.79 42.06
C LYS A 457 -16.78 -2.94 42.60
N ARG A 458 -15.80 -2.57 41.77
CA ARG A 458 -14.50 -2.04 42.23
C ARG A 458 -14.42 -0.54 41.96
N THR A 459 -14.36 0.20 43.06
CA THR A 459 -13.96 1.59 43.19
C THR A 459 -12.53 1.80 42.68
N SER A 460 -12.35 2.70 41.72
CA SER A 460 -11.05 3.25 41.35
C SER A 460 -10.63 4.34 42.36
N PRO A 461 -9.40 4.34 42.87
CA PRO A 461 -8.92 5.41 43.74
C PRO A 461 -8.41 6.62 42.93
N ASN A 462 -8.81 7.81 43.37
CA ASN A 462 -8.14 9.10 43.25
C ASN A 462 -7.40 9.44 41.95
N THR A 463 -8.11 10.06 41.01
CA THR A 463 -7.50 10.94 40.02
C THR A 463 -7.33 12.32 40.66
N ALA A 464 -6.12 12.66 41.10
CA ALA A 464 -5.76 14.04 41.41
C ALA A 464 -5.68 14.80 40.08
N VAL A 465 -6.63 15.71 39.86
CA VAL A 465 -6.59 16.68 38.78
C VAL A 465 -5.60 17.77 39.22
N LEU A 466 -4.40 17.78 38.63
CA LEU A 466 -3.51 18.94 38.72
C LEU A 466 -3.90 19.90 37.60
N ASP A 467 -4.64 20.92 38.01
CA ASP A 467 -5.00 22.09 37.23
C ASP A 467 -3.73 22.86 36.87
N LEU A 468 -3.43 22.97 35.58
CA LEU A 468 -2.15 23.46 35.07
C LEU A 468 -2.16 24.99 34.82
N ASP A 469 -2.88 25.72 35.66
CA ASP A 469 -2.94 27.19 35.68
C ASP A 469 -2.29 27.82 36.94
N CYS A 470 -1.61 27.02 37.77
CA CYS A 470 -1.06 27.48 39.07
C CYS A 470 0.49 27.47 39.18
N VAL A 471 1.22 27.74 38.09
CA VAL A 471 2.68 28.01 38.17
C VAL A 471 3.10 29.10 37.19
N LEU A 472 2.44 30.27 37.18
CA LEU A 472 2.97 31.47 36.53
C LEU A 472 2.44 32.76 37.18
N ARG A 473 3.16 33.25 38.20
CA ARG A 473 3.49 34.67 38.54
C ARG A 473 4.08 34.69 39.97
N PRO A 474 4.97 35.64 40.28
CA PRO A 474 6.09 35.46 41.21
C PRO A 474 5.72 34.93 42.60
#